data_AF-D9PZS4-F1
#
_entry.id   AF-D9PZS4-F1
#
_cell.length_a   1.000
_cell.length_b   1.000
_cell.length_c   1.000
_cell.angle_alpha   90.00
_cell.angle_beta   90.00
_cell.angle_gamma   90.00
#
_symmetry.space_group_name_H-M   'P 1'
#
loop_
_entity.id
_entity.type
_entity.pdbx_description
1 polymer ?
#
loop_
_entity_poly.entity_id
_entity_poly.type
_entity_poly.pdbx_seq_one_letter_code
_entity_poly.pdbx_strand_id
1 'polypeptide(L)'
;MNVWNNIISVWDSGQQVDRQGAIELLRREYESLKITPIKGSADPSDLYDKELTSLYVMGKYGMGLDEQYPEQFDSLFNLEIKLEQAASMLIAEGVNAKDKVLMLLGTVDGNTVARILRIGLTKVYFGFADDSHMKQLSDAISAAFPERADDVNRFLKFYSAFKVALAIEQGSVRDRLTKEALKEAVAIQLGRGREAVPSDRYIVKIASEVFKVPGKVLRQIFGGIKEGTGRP
;
A
#
# COMPACT_ATOMS: atom_id res chain seq x y z
N MET A 1 -6.98 -8.27 15.71
CA MET A 1 -5.64 -8.44 15.12
C MET A 1 -4.68 -8.65 16.27
N ASN A 2 -4.30 -9.91 16.54
CA ASN A 2 -3.51 -10.27 17.71
C ASN A 2 -2.03 -9.90 17.60
N VAL A 3 -1.57 -9.47 16.42
CA VAL A 3 -0.17 -9.09 16.18
C VAL A 3 0.29 -8.00 17.16
N TRP A 4 -0.47 -6.91 17.28
CA TRP A 4 -0.10 -5.83 18.21
C TRP A 4 -0.13 -6.27 19.68
N ASN A 5 -1.13 -7.05 20.09
CA ASN A 5 -1.19 -7.58 21.45
C ASN A 5 0.06 -8.42 21.80
N ASN A 6 0.51 -9.26 20.86
CA ASN A 6 1.72 -10.07 21.06
C ASN A 6 2.97 -9.20 21.13
N ILE A 7 3.11 -8.21 20.24
CA ILE A 7 4.26 -7.29 20.24
C ILE A 7 4.33 -6.50 21.55
N ILE A 8 3.21 -5.89 21.95
CA ILE A 8 3.10 -5.10 23.19
C ILE A 8 3.42 -5.97 24.40
N SER A 9 2.91 -7.21 24.47
CA SER A 9 3.22 -8.12 25.57
C SER A 9 4.72 -8.45 25.68
N VAL A 10 5.45 -8.51 24.57
CA VAL A 10 6.91 -8.69 24.57
C VAL A 10 7.59 -7.42 25.07
N TRP A 11 7.16 -6.25 24.60
CA TRP A 11 7.70 -4.96 25.05
C TRP A 11 7.48 -4.70 26.54
N ASP A 12 6.30 -5.01 27.08
CA ASP A 12 5.97 -4.89 28.50
C ASP A 12 6.84 -5.81 29.39
N SER A 13 7.33 -6.91 28.84
CA SER A 13 8.27 -7.81 29.52
C SER A 13 9.73 -7.31 29.52
N GLY A 14 9.99 -6.14 28.92
CA GLY A 14 11.32 -5.56 28.75
C GLY A 14 12.14 -6.18 27.62
N GLN A 15 11.51 -6.97 26.74
CA GLN A 15 12.16 -7.62 25.60
C GLN A 15 11.89 -6.85 24.30
N GLN A 16 12.72 -7.09 23.29
CA GLN A 16 12.60 -6.50 21.96
C GLN A 16 12.03 -7.52 20.96
N VAL A 17 11.21 -7.03 20.03
CA VAL A 17 10.76 -7.79 18.87
C VAL A 17 11.59 -7.35 17.69
N ASP A 18 12.33 -8.26 17.08
CA ASP A 18 13.05 -7.97 15.85
C ASP A 18 12.12 -8.01 14.63
N ARG A 19 12.61 -7.47 13.51
CA ARG A 19 11.83 -7.37 12.28
C ARG A 19 11.35 -8.73 11.77
N GLN A 20 12.19 -9.77 11.85
CA GLN A 20 11.83 -11.12 11.40
C GLN A 20 10.75 -11.74 12.28
N GLY A 21 10.82 -11.54 13.60
CA GLY A 21 9.78 -11.94 14.54
C GLY A 21 8.45 -11.27 14.23
N ALA A 22 8.44 -9.96 13.95
CA ALA A 22 7.24 -9.24 13.57
C ALA A 22 6.64 -9.75 12.23
N ILE A 23 7.49 -10.01 11.24
CA ILE A 23 7.06 -10.59 9.94
C ILE A 23 6.39 -11.95 10.15
N GLU A 24 6.97 -12.81 10.98
CA GLU A 24 6.43 -14.14 11.24
C GLU A 24 5.12 -14.09 12.02
N LEU A 25 5.01 -13.20 13.02
CA LEU A 25 3.74 -12.94 13.72
C LEU A 25 2.66 -12.46 12.76
N LEU A 26 2.99 -11.52 11.87
CA LEU A 26 2.08 -10.99 10.87
C LEU A 26 1.63 -12.09 9.90
N ARG A 27 2.57 -12.91 9.39
CA ARG A 27 2.30 -14.04 8.51
C ARG A 27 1.31 -15.02 9.13
N ARG A 28 1.59 -15.49 10.35
CA ARG A 28 0.73 -16.45 11.06
C ARG A 28 -0.69 -15.93 11.26
N GLU A 29 -0.83 -14.65 11.61
CA GLU A 29 -2.13 -14.04 11.79
C GLU A 29 -2.90 -13.93 10.46
N TYR A 30 -2.23 -13.52 9.39
CA TYR A 30 -2.86 -13.42 8.06
C TYR A 30 -3.30 -14.80 7.55
N GLU A 31 -2.47 -15.83 7.71
CA GLU A 31 -2.80 -17.19 7.32
C GLU A 31 -3.97 -17.76 8.13
N SER A 32 -3.99 -17.54 9.46
CA SER A 32 -5.07 -18.03 10.33
C SER A 32 -6.42 -17.37 9.99
N LEU A 33 -6.40 -16.09 9.63
CA LEU A 33 -7.58 -15.32 9.22
C LEU A 33 -7.91 -15.45 7.72
N LYS A 34 -7.09 -16.17 6.95
CA LYS A 34 -7.18 -16.29 5.47
C LYS A 34 -7.17 -14.93 4.76
N ILE A 35 -6.48 -13.95 5.35
CA ILE A 35 -6.27 -12.61 4.81
C ILE A 35 -5.07 -12.66 3.87
N THR A 36 -5.12 -11.90 2.79
CA THR A 36 -4.01 -11.76 1.85
C THR A 36 -3.41 -10.36 2.00
N PRO A 37 -2.07 -10.23 2.11
CA PRO A 37 -1.41 -8.92 2.14
C PRO A 37 -1.76 -8.02 0.97
N ILE A 38 -1.59 -6.71 1.13
CA ILE A 38 -1.84 -5.74 0.07
C ILE A 38 -0.81 -5.94 -1.04
N LYS A 39 -1.24 -6.56 -2.13
CA LYS A 39 -0.41 -6.87 -3.29
C LYS A 39 -1.10 -6.55 -4.61
N GLY A 40 -0.26 -6.28 -5.62
CA GLY A 40 -0.68 -6.24 -7.02
C GLY A 40 -0.70 -7.65 -7.61
N SER A 41 -0.33 -7.76 -8.89
CA SER A 41 -0.35 -9.06 -9.59
C SER A 41 0.78 -10.01 -9.21
N ALA A 42 1.85 -9.53 -8.58
CA ALA A 42 3.04 -10.32 -8.27
C ALA A 42 3.05 -10.76 -6.80
N ASP A 43 3.68 -11.91 -6.54
CA ASP A 43 3.96 -12.46 -5.21
C ASP A 43 5.46 -12.36 -4.90
N PRO A 44 5.95 -11.19 -4.46
CA PRO A 44 7.36 -11.03 -4.15
C PRO A 44 7.70 -11.76 -2.84
N SER A 45 8.93 -12.24 -2.73
CA SER A 45 9.42 -12.94 -1.53
C SER A 45 9.39 -12.08 -0.26
N ASP A 46 9.42 -10.76 -0.42
CA ASP A 46 9.36 -9.77 0.66
C ASP A 46 7.93 -9.24 0.93
N LEU A 47 6.89 -9.97 0.53
CA LEU A 47 5.50 -9.50 0.65
C LEU A 47 5.09 -9.13 2.08
N TYR A 48 5.36 -10.01 3.05
CA TYR A 48 5.02 -9.74 4.46
C TYR A 48 5.91 -8.66 5.09
N ASP A 49 7.14 -8.52 4.63
CA ASP A 49 8.01 -7.41 5.02
C ASP A 49 7.42 -6.06 4.54
N LYS A 50 6.88 -6.01 3.32
CA LYS A 50 6.14 -4.83 2.83
C LYS A 50 4.85 -4.59 3.61
N GLU A 51 4.20 -5.64 4.10
CA GLU A 51 2.96 -5.55 4.89
C GLU A 51 3.21 -5.01 6.31
N LEU A 52 4.46 -4.99 6.80
CA LEU A 52 4.81 -4.24 8.02
C LEU A 52 4.46 -2.74 7.91
N THR A 53 4.34 -2.20 6.70
CA THR A 53 3.83 -0.84 6.50
C THR A 53 2.40 -0.67 7.05
N SER A 54 1.53 -1.67 6.87
CA SER A 54 0.17 -1.67 7.45
C SER A 54 0.22 -1.68 8.96
N LEU A 55 1.10 -2.51 9.53
CA LEU A 55 1.32 -2.59 10.97
C LEU A 55 1.80 -1.24 11.50
N TYR A 56 2.89 -0.69 10.93
CA TYR A 56 3.45 0.62 11.26
C TYR A 56 2.40 1.74 11.30
N VAL A 57 1.64 1.91 10.21
CA VAL A 57 0.65 2.99 10.10
C VAL A 57 -0.43 2.85 11.17
N MET A 58 -0.94 1.64 11.42
CA MET A 58 -1.93 1.40 12.47
C MET A 58 -1.35 1.62 13.87
N GLY A 59 -0.12 1.19 14.13
CA GLY A 59 0.51 1.37 15.44
C GLY A 59 0.77 2.83 15.77
N LYS A 60 1.31 3.59 14.82
CA LYS A 60 1.59 5.01 14.97
C LYS A 60 0.31 5.84 15.02
N TYR A 61 -0.45 5.87 13.92
CA TYR A 61 -1.58 6.79 13.78
C TYR A 61 -2.87 6.30 14.43
N GLY A 62 -3.04 4.98 14.56
CA GLY A 62 -4.24 4.39 15.16
C GLY A 62 -4.13 4.18 16.68
N MET A 63 -2.93 3.91 17.18
CA MET A 63 -2.72 3.47 18.56
C MET A 63 -1.75 4.34 19.37
N GLY A 64 -0.98 5.23 18.74
CA GLY A 64 0.02 6.09 19.41
C GLY A 64 1.18 5.32 20.03
N LEU A 65 1.56 4.18 19.45
CA LEU A 65 2.59 3.29 20.01
C LEU A 65 4.01 3.85 19.88
N ASP A 66 4.23 4.78 18.96
CA ASP A 66 5.49 5.52 18.84
C ASP A 66 5.72 6.47 20.02
N GLU A 67 4.66 6.98 20.64
CA GLU A 67 4.76 7.79 21.85
C GLU A 67 4.85 6.93 23.12
N GLN A 68 4.13 5.80 23.16
CA GLN A 68 4.07 4.91 24.32
C GLN A 68 5.33 4.03 24.47
N TYR A 69 5.89 3.57 23.35
CA TYR A 69 7.03 2.65 23.30
C TYR A 69 8.11 3.17 22.32
N PRO A 70 8.67 4.38 22.51
CA PRO A 70 9.47 5.05 21.49
C PRO A 70 10.69 4.24 21.05
N GLU A 71 11.45 3.68 22.00
CA GLU A 71 12.68 2.94 21.67
C GLU A 71 12.38 1.63 20.93
N GLN A 72 11.38 0.88 21.38
CA GLN A 72 10.97 -0.39 20.77
C GLN A 72 10.35 -0.17 19.38
N PHE A 73 9.50 0.87 19.26
CA PHE A 73 8.83 1.20 18.02
C PHE A 73 9.84 1.67 16.96
N ASP A 74 10.77 2.55 17.33
CA ASP A 74 11.85 3.01 16.44
C ASP A 74 12.78 1.89 16.01
N SER A 75 13.08 0.96 16.92
CA SER A 75 13.90 -0.22 16.61
C SER A 75 13.22 -1.12 15.59
N LEU A 76 11.94 -1.44 15.79
CA LEU A 76 11.19 -2.35 14.94
C LEU A 76 10.88 -1.75 13.55
N PHE A 77 10.51 -0.47 13.50
CA PHE A 77 10.03 0.22 12.30
C PHE A 77 11.02 1.24 11.72
N ASN A 78 12.31 1.10 12.01
CA ASN A 78 13.33 2.04 11.54
C ASN A 78 13.24 2.34 10.02
N LEU A 79 12.96 1.31 9.22
CA LEU A 79 12.79 1.45 7.78
C LEU A 79 11.53 2.26 7.43
N GLU A 80 10.38 1.90 7.99
CA GLU A 80 9.11 2.59 7.74
C GLU A 80 9.15 4.06 8.19
N ILE A 81 9.82 4.35 9.30
CA ILE A 81 10.07 5.72 9.79
C ILE A 81 10.88 6.51 8.76
N LYS A 82 11.99 5.95 8.26
CA LYS A 82 12.83 6.62 7.24
C LYS A 82 12.07 6.84 5.93
N LEU A 83 11.27 5.86 5.50
CA LEU A 83 10.44 5.96 4.30
C LEU A 83 9.37 7.06 4.45
N GLU A 84 8.73 7.14 5.61
CA GLU A 84 7.76 8.20 5.91
C GLU A 84 8.42 9.58 6.00
N GLN A 85 9.59 9.69 6.64
CA GLN A 85 10.37 10.93 6.67
C GLN A 85 10.74 11.38 5.25
N ALA A 86 11.21 10.46 4.41
CA ALA A 86 11.49 10.75 3.00
C ALA A 86 10.24 11.22 2.25
N ALA A 87 9.08 10.58 2.48
CA ALA A 87 7.81 10.99 1.89
C ALA A 87 7.45 12.44 2.29
N SER A 88 7.57 12.77 3.58
CA SER A 88 7.31 14.11 4.11
C SER A 88 8.26 15.16 3.53
N MET A 89 9.57 14.86 3.44
CA MET A 89 10.55 15.75 2.81
C MET A 89 10.21 16.01 1.34
N LEU A 90 9.86 14.96 0.59
CA LEU A 90 9.48 15.08 -0.83
C LEU A 90 8.26 15.97 -1.00
N ILE A 91 7.21 15.77 -0.20
CA ILE A 91 6.00 16.60 -0.28
C ILE A 91 6.31 18.07 0.08
N ALA A 92 7.13 18.31 1.10
CA ALA A 92 7.41 19.65 1.59
C ALA A 92 8.37 20.46 0.69
N GLU A 93 9.41 19.81 0.15
CA GLU A 93 10.51 20.49 -0.55
C GLU A 93 10.59 20.15 -2.04
N GLY A 94 9.81 19.17 -2.52
CA GLY A 94 9.80 18.73 -3.91
C GLY A 94 11.18 18.28 -4.38
N VAL A 95 11.64 18.85 -5.49
CA VAL A 95 12.94 18.54 -6.11
C VAL A 95 14.12 18.76 -5.13
N ASN A 96 14.01 19.74 -4.23
CA ASN A 96 15.08 20.08 -3.29
C ASN A 96 15.30 19.01 -2.20
N ALA A 97 14.34 18.10 -1.99
CA ALA A 97 14.50 16.99 -1.05
C ALA A 97 15.42 15.87 -1.58
N LYS A 98 15.77 15.87 -2.87
CA LYS A 98 16.48 14.74 -3.52
C LYS A 98 17.71 14.29 -2.73
N ASP A 99 18.63 15.22 -2.45
CA ASP A 99 19.89 14.90 -1.77
C ASP A 99 19.67 14.44 -0.32
N LYS A 100 18.71 15.06 0.39
CA LYS A 100 18.33 14.65 1.76
C LYS A 100 17.75 13.24 1.79
N VAL A 101 16.89 12.91 0.85
CA VAL A 101 16.28 11.59 0.72
C VAL A 101 17.34 10.54 0.38
N LEU A 102 18.28 10.86 -0.51
CA LEU A 102 19.41 9.98 -0.81
C LEU A 102 20.33 9.78 0.39
N MET A 103 20.61 10.82 1.17
CA MET A 103 21.37 10.67 2.42
C MET A 103 20.65 9.78 3.45
N LEU A 104 19.32 9.88 3.53
CA LEU A 104 18.51 9.14 4.50
C LEU A 104 18.33 7.66 4.13
N LEU A 105 18.08 7.37 2.84
CA LEU A 105 17.75 6.03 2.35
C LEU A 105 18.91 5.33 1.64
N GLY A 106 20.00 6.05 1.34
CA GLY A 106 21.09 5.59 0.49
C GLY A 106 20.69 5.63 -0.99
N THR A 107 19.90 4.65 -1.43
CA THR A 107 19.49 4.50 -2.83
C THR A 107 17.97 4.56 -2.99
N VAL A 108 17.53 5.22 -4.07
CA VAL A 108 16.13 5.26 -4.47
C VAL A 108 15.95 4.48 -5.77
N ASP A 109 15.60 3.20 -5.61
CA ASP A 109 15.22 2.31 -6.70
C ASP A 109 13.70 2.11 -6.78
N GLY A 110 13.25 1.30 -7.75
CA GLY A 110 11.81 1.02 -7.91
C GLY A 110 11.17 0.35 -6.68
N ASN A 111 11.93 -0.43 -5.90
CA ASN A 111 11.45 -1.02 -4.66
C ASN A 111 11.31 0.02 -3.55
N THR A 112 12.29 0.94 -3.41
CA THR A 112 12.19 2.09 -2.50
C THR A 112 10.98 2.95 -2.85
N VAL A 113 10.79 3.30 -4.12
CA VAL A 113 9.63 4.08 -4.59
C VAL A 113 8.31 3.39 -4.25
N ALA A 114 8.22 2.08 -4.51
CA ALA A 114 7.01 1.31 -4.18
C ALA A 114 6.73 1.24 -2.66
N ARG A 115 7.77 1.26 -1.81
CA ARG A 115 7.63 1.27 -0.35
C ARG A 115 7.18 2.65 0.16
N ILE A 116 7.75 3.74 -0.36
CA ILE A 116 7.31 5.11 -0.06
C ILE A 116 5.84 5.29 -0.43
N LEU A 117 5.45 4.91 -1.66
CA LEU A 117 4.06 5.03 -2.10
C LEU A 117 3.12 4.09 -1.33
N ARG A 118 3.61 2.95 -0.83
CA ARG A 118 2.82 2.04 0.02
C ARG A 118 2.47 2.69 1.37
N ILE A 119 3.35 3.50 1.97
CA ILE A 119 3.02 4.30 3.16
C ILE A 119 1.82 5.21 2.86
N GLY A 120 1.87 5.95 1.74
CA GLY A 120 0.77 6.81 1.31
C GLY A 120 -0.54 6.04 1.08
N LEU A 121 -0.49 4.93 0.32
CA LEU A 121 -1.66 4.09 0.07
C LEU A 121 -2.27 3.57 1.38
N THR A 122 -1.43 3.14 2.32
CA THR A 122 -1.87 2.55 3.59
C THR A 122 -2.53 3.60 4.48
N LYS A 123 -2.00 4.83 4.53
CA LYS A 123 -2.64 5.95 5.22
C LYS A 123 -4.02 6.25 4.64
N VAL A 124 -4.15 6.28 3.31
CA VAL A 124 -5.45 6.49 2.66
C VAL A 124 -6.41 5.35 2.96
N TYR A 125 -5.92 4.11 2.89
CA TYR A 125 -6.73 2.92 3.15
C TYR A 125 -7.34 2.91 4.56
N PHE A 126 -6.57 3.30 5.58
CA PHE A 126 -7.04 3.39 6.96
C PHE A 126 -7.70 4.73 7.33
N GLY A 127 -7.83 5.67 6.37
CA GLY A 127 -8.49 6.95 6.60
C GLY A 127 -7.66 8.01 7.34
N PHE A 128 -6.34 7.82 7.43
CA PHE A 128 -5.41 8.82 7.97
C PHE A 128 -4.96 9.86 6.94
N ALA A 129 -5.29 9.63 5.66
CA ALA A 129 -5.04 10.55 4.56
C ALA A 129 -6.13 10.39 3.48
N ASP A 130 -6.16 11.30 2.51
CA ASP A 130 -7.08 11.25 1.38
C ASP A 130 -6.35 11.06 0.03
N ASP A 131 -7.10 10.97 -1.06
CA ASP A 131 -6.54 10.77 -2.40
C ASP A 131 -5.61 11.92 -2.84
N SER A 132 -5.76 13.12 -2.28
CA SER A 132 -4.87 14.26 -2.59
C SER A 132 -3.45 14.03 -2.07
N HIS A 133 -3.29 13.32 -0.95
CA HIS A 133 -2.00 12.93 -0.42
C HIS A 133 -1.23 12.04 -1.40
N MET A 134 -1.91 11.06 -2.01
CA MET A 134 -1.30 10.18 -3.00
C MET A 134 -0.86 10.94 -4.25
N LYS A 135 -1.68 11.88 -4.72
CA LYS A 135 -1.30 12.76 -5.83
C LYS A 135 -0.04 13.56 -5.49
N GLN A 136 -0.04 14.28 -4.39
CA GLN A 136 1.09 15.12 -3.94
C GLN A 136 2.38 14.30 -3.81
N LEU A 137 2.32 13.14 -3.16
CA LEU A 137 3.46 12.27 -2.98
C LEU A 137 4.01 11.76 -4.32
N SER A 138 3.12 11.32 -5.21
CA SER A 138 3.54 10.81 -6.52
C SER A 138 4.15 11.88 -7.41
N ASP A 139 3.61 13.10 -7.40
CA ASP A 139 4.15 14.26 -8.11
C ASP A 139 5.52 14.66 -7.56
N ALA A 140 5.67 14.67 -6.23
CA ALA A 140 6.93 14.99 -5.58
C ALA A 140 8.03 13.96 -5.89
N ILE A 141 7.72 12.66 -5.89
CA ILE A 141 8.68 11.62 -6.29
C ILE A 141 9.06 11.79 -7.75
N SER A 142 8.09 11.96 -8.66
CA SER A 142 8.38 12.14 -10.09
C SER A 142 9.20 13.39 -10.38
N ALA A 143 9.05 14.46 -9.60
CA ALA A 143 9.84 15.67 -9.74
C ALA A 143 11.28 15.49 -9.22
N ALA A 144 11.47 14.87 -8.05
CA ALA A 144 12.79 14.67 -7.45
C ALA A 144 13.60 13.54 -8.13
N PHE A 145 12.91 12.51 -8.63
CA PHE A 145 13.49 11.34 -9.29
C PHE A 145 12.78 11.07 -10.62
N PRO A 146 12.97 11.91 -11.66
CA PRO A 146 12.34 11.73 -12.98
C PRO A 146 12.63 10.36 -13.61
N GLU A 147 13.80 9.80 -13.35
CA GLU A 147 14.19 8.45 -13.79
C GLU A 147 13.34 7.32 -13.19
N ARG A 148 12.55 7.62 -12.15
CA ARG A 148 11.60 6.70 -11.49
C ARG A 148 10.15 6.95 -11.84
N ALA A 149 9.85 7.84 -12.81
CA ALA A 149 8.48 8.15 -13.19
C ALA A 149 7.67 6.90 -13.61
N ASP A 150 8.29 5.96 -14.31
CA ASP A 150 7.67 4.68 -14.69
C ASP A 150 7.29 3.82 -13.48
N ASP A 151 8.15 3.77 -12.46
CA ASP A 151 7.89 3.03 -11.22
C ASP A 151 6.71 3.65 -10.45
N VAL A 152 6.65 4.99 -10.39
CA VAL A 152 5.52 5.74 -9.83
C VAL A 152 4.23 5.42 -10.60
N ASN A 153 4.25 5.52 -11.93
CA ASN A 153 3.08 5.28 -12.77
C ASN A 153 2.55 3.85 -12.67
N ARG A 154 3.44 2.86 -12.59
CA ARG A 154 3.06 1.46 -12.33
C ARG A 154 2.37 1.31 -10.98
N PHE A 155 2.89 1.97 -9.95
CA PHE A 155 2.28 1.94 -8.63
C PHE A 155 0.92 2.66 -8.61
N LEU A 156 0.78 3.81 -9.28
CA LEU A 156 -0.50 4.53 -9.37
C LEU A 156 -1.57 3.73 -10.10
N LYS A 157 -1.20 2.96 -11.14
CA LYS A 157 -2.11 2.01 -11.78
C LYS A 157 -2.57 0.91 -10.81
N PHE A 158 -1.66 0.40 -9.97
CA PHE A 158 -2.00 -0.51 -8.89
C PHE A 158 -2.95 0.15 -7.87
N TYR A 159 -2.66 1.38 -7.45
CA TYR A 159 -3.49 2.18 -6.53
C TYR A 159 -4.93 2.33 -7.05
N SER A 160 -5.09 2.74 -8.32
CA SER A 160 -6.40 2.83 -8.96
C SER A 160 -7.14 1.49 -8.97
N ALA A 161 -6.45 0.40 -9.31
CA ALA A 161 -7.05 -0.93 -9.30
C ALA A 161 -7.49 -1.36 -7.90
N PHE A 162 -6.67 -1.07 -6.89
CA PHE A 162 -6.97 -1.32 -5.48
C PHE A 162 -8.19 -0.54 -5.00
N LYS A 163 -8.29 0.76 -5.31
CA LYS A 163 -9.45 1.61 -4.94
C LYS A 163 -10.75 1.10 -5.54
N VAL A 164 -10.73 0.70 -6.82
CA VAL A 164 -11.92 0.13 -7.47
C VAL A 164 -12.29 -1.23 -6.85
N ALA A 165 -11.31 -2.09 -6.59
CA ALA A 165 -11.54 -3.38 -5.94
C ALA A 165 -12.11 -3.24 -4.53
N LEU A 166 -11.61 -2.29 -3.74
CA LEU A 166 -12.13 -1.96 -2.42
C LEU A 166 -13.57 -1.44 -2.49
N ALA A 167 -13.87 -0.54 -3.43
CA ALA A 167 -15.22 -0.02 -3.62
C ALA A 167 -16.24 -1.11 -4.04
N ILE A 168 -15.77 -2.13 -4.76
CA ILE A 168 -16.59 -3.32 -5.07
C ILE A 168 -16.85 -4.13 -3.81
N GLU A 169 -15.80 -4.38 -3.00
CA GLU A 169 -15.92 -5.12 -1.73
C GLU A 169 -16.90 -4.44 -0.77
N GLN A 170 -16.79 -3.13 -0.62
CA GLN A 170 -17.68 -2.31 0.21
C GLN A 170 -19.10 -2.17 -0.39
N GLY A 171 -19.31 -2.65 -1.61
CA GLY A 171 -20.58 -2.58 -2.31
C GLY A 171 -20.99 -1.18 -2.74
N SER A 172 -20.07 -0.21 -2.83
CA SER A 172 -20.32 1.11 -3.42
C SER A 172 -20.24 1.08 -4.95
N VAL A 173 -19.54 0.09 -5.53
CA VAL A 173 -19.55 -0.23 -6.96
C VAL A 173 -20.31 -1.53 -7.19
N ARG A 174 -21.45 -1.47 -7.88
CA ARG A 174 -22.36 -2.62 -8.08
C ARG A 174 -22.62 -2.99 -9.54
N ASP A 175 -22.18 -2.16 -10.46
CA ASP A 175 -22.42 -2.31 -11.90
C ASP A 175 -21.28 -1.73 -12.74
N ARG A 176 -21.36 -2.00 -14.04
CA ARG A 176 -20.34 -1.59 -15.01
C ARG A 176 -20.19 -0.07 -15.11
N LEU A 177 -21.28 0.69 -15.04
CA LEU A 177 -21.26 2.14 -15.22
C LEU A 177 -20.51 2.79 -14.05
N THR A 178 -20.88 2.45 -12.81
CA THR A 178 -20.19 2.98 -11.62
C THR A 178 -18.72 2.58 -11.60
N LYS A 179 -18.39 1.35 -12.02
CA LYS A 179 -17.00 0.88 -12.13
C LYS A 179 -16.19 1.72 -13.11
N GLU A 180 -16.67 1.94 -14.34
CA GLU A 180 -15.93 2.76 -15.32
C GLU A 180 -15.81 4.21 -14.86
N ALA A 181 -16.87 4.77 -14.29
CA ALA A 181 -16.84 6.13 -13.73
C ALA A 181 -15.76 6.27 -12.63
N LEU A 182 -15.68 5.29 -11.72
CA LEU A 182 -14.67 5.33 -10.64
C LEU A 182 -13.24 5.18 -11.18
N LYS A 183 -13.01 4.30 -12.17
CA LYS A 183 -11.68 4.14 -12.80
C LYS A 183 -11.17 5.47 -13.36
N GLU A 184 -12.02 6.17 -14.10
CA GLU A 184 -11.68 7.47 -14.69
C GLU A 184 -11.53 8.55 -13.61
N ALA A 185 -12.44 8.58 -12.61
CA ALA A 185 -12.39 9.57 -11.53
C ALA A 185 -11.08 9.49 -10.73
N VAL A 186 -10.64 8.29 -10.34
CA VAL A 186 -9.37 8.11 -9.61
C VAL A 186 -8.18 8.54 -10.46
N ALA A 187 -8.18 8.17 -11.75
CA ALA A 187 -7.11 8.55 -12.67
C ALA A 187 -6.98 10.08 -12.88
N ILE A 188 -8.13 10.78 -12.93
CA ILE A 188 -8.20 12.25 -13.00
C ILE A 188 -7.70 12.86 -11.69
N GLN A 189 -8.15 12.36 -10.54
CA GLN A 189 -7.72 12.85 -9.22
C GLN A 189 -6.21 12.71 -9.02
N LEU A 190 -5.59 11.66 -9.55
CA LEU A 190 -4.14 11.46 -9.51
C LEU A 190 -3.37 12.35 -10.51
N GLY A 191 -4.05 13.06 -11.41
CA GLY A 191 -3.40 13.89 -12.43
C GLY A 191 -2.59 13.09 -13.46
N ARG A 192 -2.95 11.83 -13.71
CA ARG A 192 -2.27 10.93 -14.66
C ARG A 192 -3.12 10.51 -15.86
N GLY A 193 -4.44 10.74 -15.79
CA GLY A 193 -5.36 10.37 -16.87
C GLY A 193 -5.19 8.89 -17.26
N ARG A 194 -5.11 8.60 -18.57
CA ARG A 194 -5.09 7.22 -19.09
C ARG A 194 -3.97 6.34 -18.52
N GLU A 195 -2.83 6.89 -18.08
CA GLU A 195 -1.72 6.09 -17.56
C GLU A 195 -2.06 5.35 -16.26
N ALA A 196 -2.92 5.95 -15.42
CA ALA A 196 -3.34 5.37 -14.15
C ALA A 196 -4.63 4.54 -14.26
N VAL A 197 -5.27 4.47 -15.43
CA VAL A 197 -6.48 3.67 -15.64
C VAL A 197 -6.10 2.18 -15.68
N PRO A 198 -6.62 1.35 -14.75
CA PRO A 198 -6.29 -0.06 -14.70
C PRO A 198 -7.16 -0.88 -15.67
N SER A 199 -6.65 -2.06 -16.07
CA SER A 199 -7.46 -3.00 -16.84
C SER A 199 -8.46 -3.74 -15.94
N ASP A 200 -9.60 -4.13 -16.50
CA ASP A 200 -10.62 -4.89 -15.79
C ASP A 200 -10.08 -6.20 -15.21
N ARG A 201 -9.25 -6.91 -15.99
CA ARG A 201 -8.57 -8.13 -15.54
C ARG A 201 -7.70 -7.88 -14.30
N TYR A 202 -7.03 -6.72 -14.24
CA TYR A 202 -6.18 -6.39 -13.11
C TYR A 202 -7.00 -6.07 -11.86
N ILE A 203 -8.10 -5.31 -11.99
CA ILE A 203 -9.02 -5.05 -10.88
C ILE A 203 -9.60 -6.36 -10.35
N VAL A 204 -10.08 -7.23 -11.23
CA VAL A 204 -10.66 -8.53 -10.85
C VAL A 204 -9.67 -9.39 -10.08
N LYS A 205 -8.40 -9.41 -10.49
CA LYS A 205 -7.36 -10.12 -9.77
C LYS A 205 -7.19 -9.61 -8.34
N ILE A 206 -7.11 -8.29 -8.14
CA ILE A 206 -6.99 -7.70 -6.80
C ILE A 206 -8.26 -7.95 -5.98
N ALA A 207 -9.44 -7.76 -6.56
CA ALA A 207 -10.72 -7.96 -5.89
C ALA A 207 -10.92 -9.40 -5.42
N SER A 208 -10.55 -10.40 -6.23
CA SER A 208 -10.67 -11.80 -5.85
C SER A 208 -9.57 -12.25 -4.90
N GLU A 209 -8.32 -11.83 -5.10
CA GLU A 209 -7.17 -12.34 -4.33
C GLU A 209 -7.00 -11.62 -3.01
N VAL A 210 -7.12 -10.29 -2.97
CA VAL A 210 -6.89 -9.47 -1.76
C VAL A 210 -8.18 -9.35 -0.96
N PHE A 211 -9.26 -8.94 -1.61
CA PHE A 211 -10.54 -8.63 -0.96
C PHE A 211 -11.53 -9.80 -0.91
N LYS A 212 -11.19 -10.95 -1.50
CA LYS A 212 -12.03 -12.16 -1.54
C LYS A 212 -13.45 -11.90 -2.07
N VAL A 213 -13.62 -10.93 -2.97
CA VAL A 213 -14.91 -10.59 -3.56
C VAL A 213 -15.48 -11.82 -4.30
N PRO A 214 -16.74 -12.22 -4.05
CA PRO A 214 -17.32 -13.39 -4.69
C PRO A 214 -17.37 -13.27 -6.21
N GLY A 215 -17.01 -14.34 -6.92
CA GLY A 215 -16.99 -14.37 -8.39
C GLY A 215 -18.34 -14.04 -9.05
N LYS A 216 -19.47 -14.26 -8.36
CA LYS A 216 -20.81 -13.85 -8.83
C LYS A 216 -20.92 -12.32 -8.93
N VAL A 217 -20.41 -11.60 -7.94
CA VAL A 217 -20.38 -10.12 -7.92
C VAL A 217 -19.48 -9.61 -9.05
N LEU A 218 -18.29 -10.21 -9.20
CA LEU A 218 -17.37 -9.83 -10.27
C LEU A 218 -17.95 -10.06 -11.67
N ARG A 219 -18.63 -11.19 -11.92
CA ARG A 219 -19.31 -11.45 -13.19
C ARG A 219 -20.42 -10.43 -13.49
N GLN A 220 -21.14 -9.99 -12.47
CA GLN A 220 -22.18 -8.97 -12.63
C GLN A 220 -21.58 -7.62 -13.06
N ILE A 221 -20.47 -7.21 -12.44
CA ILE A 221 -19.86 -5.89 -12.65
C ILE A 221 -19.06 -5.82 -13.96
N PHE A 222 -18.34 -6.89 -14.29
CA PHE A 222 -17.40 -6.91 -15.42
C PHE A 222 -17.95 -7.62 -16.67
N GLY A 223 -19.09 -8.32 -16.56
CA GLY A 223 -19.50 -9.29 -17.56
C GLY A 223 -18.61 -10.54 -17.52
N GLY A 224 -18.89 -11.53 -18.36
CA GLY A 224 -18.09 -12.75 -18.45
C GLY A 224 -16.64 -12.46 -18.87
N ILE A 225 -15.76 -12.20 -17.91
CA ILE A 225 -14.32 -12.18 -18.13
C ILE A 225 -13.94 -13.62 -18.43
N LYS A 226 -13.57 -13.92 -19.68
CA LYS A 226 -12.95 -15.21 -20.00
C LYS A 226 -11.70 -15.31 -19.13
N GLU A 227 -11.69 -16.26 -18.20
CA GLU A 227 -10.48 -16.64 -17.48
C GLU A 227 -9.44 -17.02 -18.54
N GLY A 228 -8.46 -16.14 -18.75
CA GLY A 228 -7.32 -16.45 -19.60
C GLY A 228 -6.59 -17.61 -18.94
N THR A 229 -6.67 -18.79 -19.57
CA THR A 229 -5.92 -19.99 -19.25
C THR A 229 -4.43 -19.65 -19.19
N GLY A 230 -3.94 -19.30 -18.01
CA GLY A 230 -2.53 -19.41 -17.68
C GLY A 230 -2.29 -20.89 -17.41
N ARG A 231 -1.84 -21.62 -18.44
CA ARG A 231 -1.17 -22.91 -18.20
C ARG A 231 0.14 -22.63 -17.43
N PRO A 232 0.55 -23.55 -16.55
CA PRO A 232 1.81 -23.45 -15.80
C PRO A 232 3.02 -23.31 -16.72
#